data_AF-A0A978T9L4-F1
#
_entry.id   AF-A0A978T9L4-F1
#
_cell.length_a   1.000
_cell.length_b   1.000
_cell.length_c   1.000
_cell.angle_alpha   90.00
_cell.angle_beta   90.00
_cell.angle_gamma   90.00
#
_symmetry.space_group_name_H-M   'P 1'
#
loop_
_entity.id
_entity.type
_entity.pdbx_description
1 polymer ?
#
loop_
_entity_poly.entity_id
_entity_poly.type
_entity_poly.pdbx_seq_one_letter_code
_entity_poly.pdbx_strand_id
1 'polypeptide(L)'
;MVRLQGVIAGLALGGASLILGLGGWPNDGLAKSVEPASVLGAESLKQNAAQRYTQAMLVGYAAAEQGDYHTALINFRRALAARPGDRYARAAIRNMETYIAQQRAEAAKQAELTRLESTLAKAVEANDWACAAATVDRMVVLVPPNSPDRARLIAYRGEISGLIQSRANLDQWSTVCPGGRV
;
A
#
# COMPACT_ATOMS: atom_id res chain seq x y z
N MET A 1 7.74 -27.08 29.28
CA MET A 1 7.23 -28.42 28.96
C MET A 1 5.77 -28.49 29.40
N VAL A 2 4.82 -28.37 28.47
CA VAL A 2 3.39 -28.55 28.76
C VAL A 2 2.85 -29.47 27.67
N ARG A 3 2.47 -30.70 28.08
CA ARG A 3 1.86 -31.71 27.21
C ARG A 3 0.36 -31.42 27.09
N LEU A 4 -0.12 -31.09 25.89
CA LEU A 4 -1.54 -31.14 25.57
C LEU A 4 -1.89 -32.58 25.17
N GLN A 5 -2.59 -33.29 26.06
CA GLN A 5 -3.40 -34.47 25.74
C GLN A 5 -4.69 -33.95 25.08
N GLY A 6 -5.16 -34.40 23.91
CA GLY A 6 -5.38 -35.78 23.51
C GLY A 6 -6.86 -36.13 23.71
N VAL A 7 -7.77 -35.56 22.91
CA VAL A 7 -9.22 -35.83 22.96
C VAL A 7 -9.65 -36.46 21.63
N ILE A 8 -9.82 -37.78 21.62
CA ILE A 8 -10.66 -38.48 20.64
C ILE A 8 -11.27 -39.69 21.36
N ALA A 9 -12.57 -39.65 21.64
CA ALA A 9 -13.34 -40.80 22.08
C ALA A 9 -14.65 -40.81 21.29
N GLY A 10 -14.61 -41.47 20.13
CA GLY A 10 -15.79 -41.88 19.37
C GLY A 10 -15.89 -43.39 19.43
N LEU A 11 -17.02 -43.91 19.90
CA LEU A 11 -17.56 -45.24 19.61
C LEU A 11 -18.90 -45.39 20.34
N ALA A 12 -20.00 -45.06 19.64
CA ALA A 12 -21.33 -45.49 20.03
C ALA A 12 -21.65 -46.77 19.25
N LEU A 13 -21.70 -47.88 19.98
CA LEU A 13 -22.22 -49.19 19.56
C LEU A 13 -23.66 -49.32 20.08
N GLY A 14 -24.52 -49.94 19.28
CA GLY A 14 -25.83 -50.45 19.69
C GLY A 14 -26.99 -49.63 19.12
N GLY A 15 -28.04 -50.21 18.54
CA GLY A 15 -28.37 -51.61 18.35
C GLY A 15 -29.46 -51.71 17.28
N ALA A 16 -29.43 -52.80 16.53
CA ALA A 16 -30.47 -53.16 15.57
C ALA A 16 -31.64 -53.78 16.33
N SER A 17 -32.82 -53.16 16.25
CA SER A 17 -34.09 -53.76 16.67
C SER A 17 -34.98 -53.96 15.47
N LEU A 18 -35.37 -55.23 15.28
CA LEU A 18 -36.34 -55.71 14.31
C LEU A 18 -37.72 -55.07 14.54
N ILE A 19 -38.37 -54.65 13.46
CA ILE A 19 -39.82 -54.45 13.42
C ILE A 19 -40.38 -55.35 12.32
N LEU A 20 -41.12 -56.37 12.74
CA LEU A 20 -41.96 -57.22 11.89
C LEU A 20 -43.37 -56.62 11.83
N GLY A 21 -43.89 -56.49 10.61
CA GLY A 21 -45.32 -56.55 10.30
C GLY A 21 -46.07 -55.22 10.31
N LEU A 22 -46.66 -54.88 9.16
CA LEU A 22 -48.10 -54.91 8.89
C LEU A 22 -48.45 -54.08 7.64
N GLY A 23 -49.31 -54.63 6.80
CA GLY A 23 -50.28 -53.85 6.02
C GLY A 23 -49.79 -53.23 4.70
N GLY A 24 -50.16 -53.86 3.59
CA GLY A 24 -50.12 -53.23 2.28
C GLY A 24 -51.20 -52.17 2.12
N TRP A 25 -50.86 -51.09 1.42
CA TRP A 25 -51.78 -50.17 0.73
C TRP A 25 -51.10 -49.75 -0.59
N PRO A 26 -51.77 -49.86 -1.74
CA PRO A 26 -51.26 -49.37 -3.01
C PRO A 26 -51.78 -47.95 -3.23
N ASN A 27 -50.90 -46.93 -3.24
CA ASN A 27 -51.28 -45.59 -3.66
C ASN A 27 -50.19 -44.95 -4.52
N ASP A 28 -50.62 -44.63 -5.74
CA ASP A 28 -50.45 -43.35 -6.41
C ASP A 28 -49.06 -42.81 -6.69
N GLY A 29 -48.78 -42.73 -8.00
CA GLY A 29 -48.29 -41.51 -8.62
C GLY A 29 -46.95 -41.02 -8.11
N LEU A 30 -45.89 -41.48 -8.78
CA LEU A 30 -44.56 -40.86 -8.81
C LEU A 30 -44.65 -39.40 -9.31
N ALA A 31 -45.12 -38.49 -8.45
CA ALA A 31 -44.73 -37.10 -8.49
C ALA A 31 -43.25 -37.06 -8.11
N LYS A 32 -42.38 -36.87 -9.11
CA LYS A 32 -40.98 -36.48 -8.90
C LYS A 32 -40.95 -35.18 -8.10
N SER A 33 -40.78 -35.28 -6.79
CA SER A 33 -40.30 -34.18 -5.96
C SER A 33 -38.86 -33.89 -6.35
N VAL A 34 -38.69 -32.96 -7.30
CA VAL A 34 -37.39 -32.32 -7.54
C VAL A 34 -37.16 -31.35 -6.38
N GLU A 35 -36.38 -31.78 -5.40
CA GLU A 35 -35.94 -30.97 -4.27
C GLU A 35 -34.94 -29.85 -4.69
N PRO A 36 -34.85 -28.75 -3.91
CA PRO A 36 -34.24 -27.46 -4.28
C PRO A 36 -32.71 -27.39 -4.08
N ALA A 37 -31.97 -28.38 -4.57
CA ALA A 37 -30.51 -28.46 -4.39
C ALA A 37 -29.73 -27.22 -4.90
N SER A 38 -30.28 -26.47 -5.85
CA SER A 38 -29.64 -25.27 -6.42
C SER A 38 -29.68 -24.03 -5.50
N VAL A 39 -30.64 -23.92 -4.59
CA VAL A 39 -30.86 -22.71 -3.77
C VAL A 39 -29.93 -22.68 -2.55
N LEU A 40 -29.70 -23.83 -1.91
CA LEU A 40 -28.79 -23.96 -0.76
C LEU A 40 -27.33 -23.64 -1.14
N GLY A 41 -26.91 -24.04 -2.34
CA GLY A 41 -25.57 -23.73 -2.86
C GLY A 41 -25.36 -22.24 -3.12
N ALA A 42 -26.35 -21.58 -3.75
CA ALA A 42 -26.26 -20.15 -4.04
C ALA A 42 -26.21 -19.29 -2.76
N GLU A 43 -26.97 -19.65 -1.73
CA GLU A 43 -26.98 -18.92 -0.46
C GLU A 43 -25.67 -19.09 0.32
N SER A 44 -25.13 -20.31 0.39
CA SER A 44 -23.82 -20.58 1.01
C SER A 44 -22.68 -19.79 0.33
N LEU A 45 -22.69 -19.70 -1.01
CA LEU A 45 -21.71 -18.93 -1.76
C LEU A 45 -21.79 -17.42 -1.46
N LYS A 46 -23.00 -16.87 -1.33
CA LYS A 46 -23.22 -15.47 -0.94
C LYS A 46 -22.73 -15.19 0.48
N GLN A 47 -23.01 -16.09 1.42
CA GLN A 47 -22.54 -15.97 2.80
C GLN A 47 -21.02 -16.00 2.88
N ASN A 48 -20.38 -16.93 2.14
CA ASN A 48 -18.92 -16.98 2.06
C ASN A 48 -18.35 -15.69 1.43
N ALA A 49 -18.98 -15.17 0.36
CA ALA A 49 -18.58 -13.89 -0.22
C ALA A 49 -18.71 -12.72 0.76
N ALA A 50 -19.78 -12.67 1.56
CA ALA A 50 -19.97 -11.66 2.59
C ALA A 50 -18.91 -11.75 3.70
N GLN A 51 -18.59 -12.95 4.15
CA GLN A 51 -17.53 -13.17 5.16
C GLN A 51 -16.15 -12.77 4.62
N ARG A 52 -15.80 -13.19 3.39
CA ARG A 52 -14.55 -12.77 2.73
C ARG A 52 -14.46 -11.27 2.57
N TYR A 53 -15.56 -10.61 2.20
CA TYR A 53 -15.65 -9.16 2.13
C TYR A 53 -15.34 -8.53 3.49
N THR A 54 -16.06 -8.91 4.54
CA THR A 54 -15.90 -8.33 5.88
C THR A 54 -14.48 -8.52 6.40
N GLN A 55 -13.93 -9.73 6.29
CA GLN A 55 -12.57 -10.02 6.73
C GLN A 55 -11.54 -9.17 5.96
N ALA A 56 -11.67 -9.09 4.64
CA ALA A 56 -10.75 -8.33 3.81
C ALA A 56 -10.83 -6.81 4.10
N MET A 57 -12.03 -6.27 4.35
CA MET A 57 -12.18 -4.88 4.77
C MET A 57 -11.52 -4.62 6.13
N LEU A 58 -11.75 -5.49 7.12
CA LEU A 58 -11.15 -5.36 8.46
C LEU A 58 -9.62 -5.38 8.41
N VAL A 59 -9.03 -6.37 7.73
CA VAL A 59 -7.57 -6.45 7.57
C VAL A 59 -7.03 -5.27 6.76
N GLY A 60 -7.76 -4.84 5.73
CA GLY A 60 -7.39 -3.68 4.92
C GLY A 60 -7.30 -2.40 5.74
N TYR A 61 -8.29 -2.12 6.59
CA TYR A 61 -8.27 -0.96 7.47
C TYR A 61 -7.20 -1.06 8.55
N ALA A 62 -7.05 -2.22 9.20
CA ALA A 62 -5.99 -2.42 10.20
C ALA A 62 -4.58 -2.19 9.61
N ALA A 63 -4.33 -2.68 8.39
CA ALA A 63 -3.06 -2.44 7.69
C ALA A 63 -2.90 -0.94 7.32
N ALA A 64 -3.97 -0.27 6.87
CA ALA A 64 -3.92 1.15 6.54
C ALA A 64 -3.64 2.03 7.76
N GLU A 65 -4.22 1.70 8.92
CA GLU A 65 -3.95 2.37 10.20
C GLU A 65 -2.49 2.21 10.65
N GLN A 66 -1.87 1.08 10.33
CA GLN A 66 -0.45 0.81 10.59
C GLN A 66 0.49 1.44 9.54
N GLY A 67 -0.04 2.08 8.50
CA GLY A 67 0.74 2.64 7.40
C GLY A 67 1.22 1.60 6.37
N ASP A 68 0.80 0.34 6.48
CA ASP A 68 1.08 -0.70 5.49
C ASP A 68 0.07 -0.63 4.33
N TYR A 69 0.24 0.41 3.51
CA TYR A 69 -0.66 0.70 2.40
C TYR A 69 -0.67 -0.37 1.31
N HIS A 70 0.42 -1.13 1.16
CA HIS A 70 0.51 -2.23 0.20
C HIS A 70 -0.34 -3.42 0.64
N THR A 71 -0.21 -3.86 1.90
CA THR A 71 -1.08 -4.90 2.47
C THR A 71 -2.54 -4.45 2.50
N ALA A 72 -2.80 -3.19 2.84
CA ALA A 72 -4.14 -2.62 2.79
C ALA A 72 -4.76 -2.69 1.40
N LEU A 73 -4.02 -2.25 0.36
CA LEU A 73 -4.46 -2.28 -1.03
C LEU A 73 -4.80 -3.71 -1.51
N ILE A 74 -3.97 -4.69 -1.17
CA ILE A 74 -4.22 -6.11 -1.50
C ILE A 74 -5.55 -6.56 -0.89
N ASN A 75 -5.81 -6.24 0.37
CA ASN A 75 -7.03 -6.65 1.05
C ASN A 75 -8.27 -5.90 0.57
N PHE A 76 -8.19 -4.60 0.27
CA PHE A 76 -9.32 -3.90 -0.33
C PHE A 76 -9.66 -4.41 -1.75
N ARG A 77 -8.65 -4.86 -2.52
CA ARG A 77 -8.90 -5.55 -3.81
C ARG A 77 -9.59 -6.90 -3.61
N ARG A 78 -9.22 -7.67 -2.58
CA ARG A 78 -9.93 -8.91 -2.20
C ARG A 78 -11.37 -8.63 -1.79
N ALA A 79 -11.62 -7.56 -1.02
CA ALA A 79 -12.96 -7.14 -0.65
C ALA A 79 -13.80 -6.79 -1.89
N LEU A 80 -13.24 -6.01 -2.82
CA LEU A 80 -13.92 -5.65 -4.07
C LEU A 80 -14.22 -6.87 -4.95
N ALA A 81 -13.34 -7.87 -4.98
CA ALA A 81 -13.58 -9.13 -5.68
C ALA A 81 -14.72 -9.95 -5.04
N ALA A 82 -14.84 -9.93 -3.70
CA ALA A 82 -15.90 -10.62 -2.99
C ALA A 82 -17.26 -9.90 -3.11
N ARG A 83 -17.25 -8.57 -3.25
CA ARG A 83 -18.43 -7.74 -3.52
C ARG A 83 -18.16 -6.77 -4.67
N PRO A 84 -18.32 -7.23 -5.93
CA PRO A 84 -18.20 -6.36 -7.09
C PRO A 84 -19.18 -5.18 -6.98
N GLY A 85 -18.75 -3.98 -7.36
CA GLY A 85 -19.60 -2.80 -7.26
C GLY A 85 -19.62 -2.12 -5.87
N ASP A 86 -18.92 -2.64 -4.86
CA ASP A 86 -18.81 -1.97 -3.55
C ASP A 86 -18.08 -0.62 -3.62
N ARG A 87 -18.75 0.45 -3.19
CA ARG A 87 -18.21 1.83 -3.24
C ARG A 87 -17.12 2.08 -2.21
N TYR A 88 -17.16 1.41 -1.06
CA TYR A 88 -16.22 1.61 0.03
C TYR A 88 -14.89 0.96 -0.30
N ALA A 89 -14.91 -0.29 -0.78
CA ALA A 89 -13.69 -0.98 -1.24
C ALA A 89 -13.01 -0.21 -2.39
N ARG A 90 -13.77 0.31 -3.37
CA ARG A 90 -13.21 1.18 -4.43
C ARG A 90 -12.58 2.46 -3.90
N ALA A 91 -13.22 3.13 -2.94
CA ALA A 91 -12.67 4.35 -2.35
C ALA A 91 -11.38 4.06 -1.58
N ALA A 92 -11.37 2.98 -0.79
CA ALA A 92 -10.20 2.56 -0.03
C ALA A 92 -9.01 2.21 -0.95
N ILE A 93 -9.25 1.51 -2.07
CA ILE A 93 -8.22 1.25 -3.10
C ILE A 93 -7.60 2.55 -3.61
N ARG A 94 -8.40 3.53 -4.02
CA ARG A 94 -7.89 4.82 -4.54
C ARG A 94 -7.10 5.58 -3.49
N ASN A 95 -7.54 5.54 -2.23
CA ASN A 95 -6.80 6.16 -1.12
C ASN A 95 -5.44 5.50 -0.95
N MET A 96 -5.37 4.15 -0.94
CA MET A 96 -4.10 3.44 -0.80
C MET A 96 -3.17 3.70 -1.98
N GLU A 97 -3.68 3.72 -3.21
CA GLU A 97 -2.90 4.07 -4.41
C GLU A 97 -2.33 5.50 -4.31
N THR A 98 -3.11 6.44 -3.76
CA THR A 98 -2.65 7.81 -3.50
C THR A 98 -1.51 7.84 -2.47
N TYR A 99 -1.65 7.16 -1.34
CA TYR A 99 -0.61 7.13 -0.31
C TYR A 99 0.67 6.44 -0.78
N ILE A 100 0.55 5.33 -1.52
CA ILE A 100 1.71 4.65 -2.12
C ILE A 100 2.43 5.57 -3.11
N ALA A 101 1.69 6.29 -3.95
CA ALA A 101 2.28 7.25 -4.89
C ALA A 101 3.01 8.39 -4.15
N GLN A 102 2.42 8.91 -3.06
CA GLN A 102 3.05 9.93 -2.22
C GLN A 102 4.35 9.42 -1.58
N GLN A 103 4.36 8.21 -0.99
CA GLN A 103 5.57 7.62 -0.41
C GLN A 103 6.69 7.46 -1.45
N ARG A 104 6.34 7.01 -2.66
CA ARG A 104 7.32 6.89 -3.77
C ARG A 104 7.87 8.23 -4.20
N ALA A 105 7.01 9.25 -4.32
CA ALA A 105 7.43 10.59 -4.68
C ALA A 105 8.38 11.17 -3.61
N GLU A 106 8.08 10.96 -2.34
CA GLU A 106 8.93 11.44 -1.25
C GLU A 106 10.28 10.71 -1.21
N ALA A 107 10.28 9.39 -1.38
CA ALA A 107 11.53 8.62 -1.48
C ALA A 107 12.39 9.08 -2.67
N ALA A 108 11.77 9.40 -3.81
CA ALA A 108 12.48 9.91 -4.98
C ALA A 108 13.08 11.31 -4.74
N LYS A 109 12.36 12.21 -4.05
CA LYS A 109 12.91 13.51 -3.65
C LYS A 109 14.10 13.35 -2.72
N GLN A 110 13.99 12.45 -1.73
CA GLN A 110 15.08 12.21 -0.79
C GLN A 110 16.33 11.68 -1.49
N ALA A 111 16.16 10.73 -2.42
CA ALA A 111 17.27 10.23 -3.22
C ALA A 111 17.94 11.34 -4.06
N GLU A 112 17.15 12.25 -4.62
CA GLU A 112 17.68 13.41 -5.36
C GLU A 112 18.41 14.38 -4.43
N LEU A 113 17.89 14.67 -3.24
CA LEU A 113 18.59 15.50 -2.25
C LEU A 113 19.95 14.91 -1.89
N THR A 114 20.03 13.61 -1.61
CA THR A 114 21.32 12.94 -1.33
C THR A 114 22.31 13.04 -2.51
N ARG A 115 21.81 12.94 -3.75
CA ARG A 115 22.64 13.14 -4.95
C ARG A 115 23.16 14.58 -5.05
N LEU A 116 22.30 15.55 -4.74
CA LEU A 116 22.65 16.98 -4.76
C LEU A 116 23.65 17.33 -3.66
N GLU A 117 23.52 16.76 -2.46
CA GLU A 117 24.50 16.93 -1.38
C GLU A 117 25.91 16.52 -1.82
N SER A 118 26.05 15.35 -2.47
CA SER A 118 27.33 14.92 -3.04
C SER A 118 27.83 15.85 -4.16
N THR A 119 26.92 16.35 -5.00
CA THR A 119 27.26 17.28 -6.08
C THR A 119 27.76 18.62 -5.52
N LEU A 120 27.09 19.14 -4.51
CA LEU A 120 27.43 20.38 -3.82
C LEU A 120 28.80 20.26 -3.15
N ALA A 121 29.05 19.16 -2.43
CA ALA A 121 30.34 18.93 -1.77
C ALA A 121 31.51 18.96 -2.78
N LYS A 122 31.37 18.28 -3.92
CA LYS A 122 32.39 18.27 -4.98
C LYS A 122 32.58 19.65 -5.61
N ALA A 123 31.49 20.37 -5.86
CA ALA A 123 31.56 21.73 -6.41
C ALA A 123 32.30 22.68 -5.46
N VAL A 124 32.00 22.62 -4.16
CA VAL A 124 32.66 23.42 -3.14
C VAL A 124 34.15 23.06 -3.01
N GLU A 125 34.50 21.77 -2.99
CA GLU A 125 35.89 21.30 -2.96
C GLU A 125 36.68 21.78 -4.18
N ALA A 126 36.06 21.75 -5.36
CA ALA A 126 36.64 22.24 -6.60
C ALA A 126 36.66 23.78 -6.72
N ASN A 127 36.09 24.51 -5.75
CA ASN A 127 35.84 25.96 -5.84
C ASN A 127 34.97 26.37 -7.06
N ASP A 128 34.15 25.46 -7.57
CA ASP A 128 33.15 25.74 -8.62
C ASP A 128 31.89 26.34 -7.98
N TRP A 129 31.95 27.64 -7.71
CA TRP A 129 30.88 28.37 -7.04
C TRP A 129 29.62 28.49 -7.90
N ALA A 130 29.77 28.53 -9.23
CA ALA A 130 28.64 28.50 -10.15
C ALA A 130 27.85 27.20 -9.99
N CYS A 131 28.56 26.07 -9.85
CA CYS A 131 27.92 24.79 -9.62
C CYS A 131 27.38 24.55 -8.23
N ALA A 132 28.06 25.09 -7.22
CA ALA A 132 27.51 25.13 -5.88
C ALA A 132 26.17 25.89 -5.86
N ALA A 133 26.11 27.08 -6.48
CA ALA A 133 24.89 27.89 -6.54
C ALA A 133 23.73 27.15 -7.24
N ALA A 134 23.97 26.62 -8.43
CA ALA A 134 22.95 25.89 -9.19
C ALA A 134 22.44 24.64 -8.44
N THR A 135 23.33 23.94 -7.72
CA THR A 135 22.96 22.79 -6.92
C THR A 135 22.08 23.20 -5.74
N VAL A 136 22.43 24.27 -5.03
CA VAL A 136 21.64 24.80 -3.91
C VAL A 136 20.26 25.28 -4.40
N ASP A 137 20.18 25.96 -5.55
CA ASP A 137 18.90 26.37 -6.13
C ASP A 137 17.97 25.16 -6.36
N ARG A 138 18.52 24.03 -6.82
CA ARG A 138 17.76 22.79 -6.98
C ARG A 138 17.30 22.22 -5.63
N MET A 139 18.15 22.24 -4.60
CA MET A 139 17.80 21.78 -3.26
C MET A 139 16.66 22.61 -2.66
N VAL A 140 16.65 23.93 -2.83
CA VAL A 140 15.60 24.84 -2.31
C VAL A 140 14.20 24.52 -2.85
N VAL A 141 14.11 23.98 -4.08
CA VAL A 141 12.83 23.56 -4.68
C VAL A 141 12.32 22.24 -4.10
N LEU A 142 13.23 21.36 -3.66
CA LEU A 142 12.88 20.04 -3.13
C LEU A 142 12.58 20.06 -1.64
N VAL A 143 13.25 20.93 -0.89
CA VAL A 143 13.04 21.07 0.56
C VAL A 143 11.68 21.74 0.84
N PRO A 144 10.90 21.25 1.83
CA PRO A 144 9.58 21.79 2.14
C PRO A 144 9.56 23.31 2.34
N PRO A 145 8.52 24.01 1.86
CA PRO A 145 8.35 25.43 2.13
C PRO A 145 8.22 25.67 3.65
N ASN A 146 8.67 26.84 4.11
CA ASN A 146 8.63 27.25 5.52
C ASN A 146 9.42 26.35 6.49
N SER A 147 10.31 25.49 6.00
CA SER A 147 11.23 24.74 6.85
C SER A 147 12.47 25.57 7.21
N PRO A 148 13.08 25.34 8.38
CA PRO A 148 14.35 25.96 8.73
C PRO A 148 15.48 25.56 7.76
N ASP A 149 15.46 24.35 7.22
CA ASP A 149 16.46 23.88 6.24
C ASP A 149 16.39 24.67 4.94
N ARG A 150 15.18 25.00 4.47
CA ARG A 150 15.01 25.85 3.30
C ARG A 150 15.55 27.26 3.55
N ALA A 151 15.31 27.82 4.73
CA ALA A 151 15.85 29.13 5.10
C ALA A 151 17.39 29.13 5.12
N ARG A 152 18.01 28.06 5.65
CA ARG A 152 19.47 27.88 5.63
C ARG A 152 20.03 27.80 4.22
N LEU A 153 19.39 27.03 3.33
CA LEU A 153 19.81 26.92 1.93
C LEU A 153 19.70 28.27 1.19
N ILE A 154 18.66 29.05 1.45
CA ILE A 154 18.49 30.39 0.88
C ILE A 154 19.61 31.34 1.37
N ALA A 155 19.92 31.31 2.67
CA ALA A 155 21.01 32.11 3.23
C ALA A 155 22.36 31.71 2.61
N TYR A 156 22.65 30.41 2.56
CA TYR A 156 23.88 29.87 1.97
C TYR A 156 24.02 30.21 0.48
N ARG A 157 22.92 30.17 -0.28
CA ARG A 157 22.89 30.64 -1.68
C ARG A 157 23.26 32.12 -1.80
N GLY A 158 22.82 32.95 -0.84
CA GLY A 158 23.21 34.36 -0.76
C GLY A 158 24.70 34.55 -0.54
N GLU A 159 25.30 33.78 0.35
CA GLU A 159 26.75 33.79 0.62
C GLU A 159 27.55 33.40 -0.64
N ILE A 160 27.15 32.33 -1.33
CA ILE A 160 27.77 31.93 -2.61
C ILE A 160 27.65 33.06 -3.65
N SER A 161 26.49 33.71 -3.74
CA SER A 161 26.29 34.83 -4.67
C SER A 161 27.23 36.00 -4.38
N GLY A 162 27.44 36.34 -3.11
CA GLY A 162 28.39 37.37 -2.70
C GLY A 162 29.84 37.00 -3.04
N LEU A 163 30.22 35.73 -2.81
CA LEU A 163 31.54 35.22 -3.19
C LEU A 163 31.79 35.34 -4.69
N ILE A 164 30.80 34.98 -5.52
CA ILE A 164 30.84 35.11 -6.98
C ILE A 164 31.04 36.59 -7.35
N GLN A 165 30.18 37.49 -6.87
CA GLN A 165 30.22 38.92 -7.23
C GLN A 165 31.52 39.63 -6.82
N SER A 166 32.15 39.21 -5.72
CA SER A 166 33.39 39.82 -5.22
C SER A 166 34.63 39.55 -6.10
N ARG A 167 34.53 38.65 -7.08
CA ARG A 167 35.71 38.11 -7.78
C ARG A 167 35.70 38.54 -9.26
N ALA A 168 36.81 39.14 -9.69
CA ALA A 168 36.93 39.84 -10.98
C ALA A 168 37.00 38.92 -12.22
N ASN A 169 37.24 37.62 -12.06
CA ASN A 169 37.41 36.66 -13.16
C ASN A 169 36.38 35.52 -13.08
N LEU A 170 35.09 35.86 -13.19
CA LEU A 170 33.97 34.90 -13.15
C LEU A 170 34.10 33.78 -14.19
N ASP A 171 34.62 34.13 -15.36
CA ASP A 171 34.71 33.28 -16.55
C ASP A 171 35.67 32.10 -16.37
N GLN A 172 36.64 32.21 -15.45
CA GLN A 172 37.61 31.14 -15.19
C GLN A 172 37.02 29.99 -14.36
N TRP A 173 35.86 30.18 -13.72
CA TRP A 173 35.41 29.30 -12.63
C TRP A 173 34.03 28.71 -12.80
N SER A 174 33.35 29.04 -13.90
CA SER A 174 32.12 28.35 -14.26
C SER A 174 32.44 27.32 -15.35
N THR A 175 32.77 26.10 -14.94
CA THR A 175 32.49 24.97 -15.82
C THR A 175 30.97 24.81 -15.91
N VAL A 176 30.45 24.50 -17.11
CA VAL A 176 29.03 24.24 -17.29
C VAL A 176 28.64 23.08 -16.37
N CYS A 177 27.76 23.35 -15.40
CA CYS A 177 27.22 22.30 -14.55
C CYS A 177 26.49 21.27 -15.38
N PRO A 178 26.90 19.99 -15.36
CA PRO A 178 26.12 18.94 -15.97
C PRO A 178 24.78 18.81 -15.23
N GLY A 179 23.71 19.39 -15.79
CA GLY A 179 22.35 19.37 -15.23
C GLY A 179 21.65 20.72 -15.13
N GLY A 180 22.36 21.84 -15.38
CA GLY A 180 21.71 23.14 -15.57
C GLY A 180 20.99 23.16 -16.91
N ARG A 181 19.66 23.01 -16.91
CA ARG A 181 18.89 23.37 -18.11
C ARG A 181 19.01 24.88 -18.29
N VAL A 182 19.63 25.27 -19.41
CA VAL A 182 19.62 26.64 -19.95
C VAL A 182 18.19 27.11 -20.18
#